data_AF-A0A354YZM2-F1
#
_entry.id   AF-A0A354YZM2-F1
#
_cell.length_a   1.000
_cell.length_b   1.000
_cell.length_c   1.000
_cell.angle_alpha   90.00
_cell.angle_beta   90.00
_cell.angle_gamma   90.00
#
_symmetry.space_group_name_H-M   'P 1'
#
loop_
_entity.id
_entity.type
_entity.pdbx_description
1 polymer ?
#
loop_
_entity_poly.entity_id
_entity_poly.type
_entity_poly.pdbx_seq_one_letter_code
_entity_poly.pdbx_strand_id
1 'polypeptide(L)'
;MEITYLPDRKIISSKGDILTSPADVKGYDGLSPDQQILFDKFLNNFYQVWEFPEKHCPVKIRYVADKIPYLRVDFADDEWLHILSPTVWF
;
A
#
# COMPACT_ATOMS: atom_id res chain seq x y z
N MET A 1 3.71 -5.58 -22.84
CA MET A 1 4.26 -5.92 -21.51
C MET A 1 3.06 -6.21 -20.63
N GLU A 2 2.61 -7.47 -20.58
CA GLU A 2 1.48 -7.87 -19.76
C GLU A 2 1.98 -8.06 -18.33
N ILE A 3 1.49 -7.24 -17.41
CA ILE A 3 1.65 -7.49 -15.98
C ILE A 3 0.51 -8.44 -15.62
N THR A 4 0.79 -9.74 -15.61
CA THR A 4 -0.14 -10.76 -15.12
C THR A 4 -0.30 -10.57 -13.60
N TYR A 5 -1.48 -10.12 -13.17
CA TYR A 5 -1.89 -10.12 -11.78
C TYR A 5 -2.43 -11.51 -11.43
N LEU A 6 -1.85 -12.14 -10.41
CA LEU A 6 -2.31 -13.42 -9.87
C LEU A 6 -3.09 -13.17 -8.56
N PRO A 7 -4.21 -13.90 -8.35
CA PRO A 7 -4.94 -13.89 -7.08
C PRO A 7 -4.07 -14.56 -6.00
N ASP A 8 -4.13 -14.08 -4.76
CA ASP A 8 -3.36 -14.51 -3.57
C ASP A 8 -1.92 -13.99 -3.39
N ARG A 9 -1.66 -12.71 -3.72
CA ARG A 9 -0.38 -12.03 -3.40
C ARG A 9 -0.23 -11.67 -1.92
N LYS A 10 0.05 -12.66 -1.08
CA LYS A 10 0.73 -12.40 0.20
C LYS A 10 2.07 -11.75 -0.10
N ILE A 11 2.32 -10.54 0.41
CA ILE A 11 3.63 -9.92 0.27
C ILE A 11 4.54 -10.53 1.33
N ILE A 12 5.77 -10.89 0.98
CA ILE A 12 6.73 -11.47 1.93
C ILE A 12 7.80 -10.42 2.20
N SER A 13 8.06 -10.13 3.47
CA SER A 13 9.13 -9.20 3.88
C SER A 13 10.50 -9.74 3.47
N SER A 14 11.53 -8.89 3.48
CA SER A 14 12.93 -9.33 3.31
C SER A 14 13.39 -10.37 4.35
N LYS A 15 12.64 -10.52 5.45
CA LYS A 15 12.90 -11.48 6.54
C LYS A 15 12.01 -12.73 6.49
N GLY A 16 11.11 -12.84 5.50
CA GLY A 16 10.22 -13.99 5.33
C GLY A 16 8.85 -13.87 6.02
N ASP A 17 8.53 -12.70 6.58
CA ASP A 17 7.23 -12.48 7.24
C ASP A 17 6.12 -12.30 6.20
N ILE A 18 4.94 -12.86 6.49
CA ILE A 18 3.74 -12.63 5.68
C ILE A 18 3.20 -11.24 6.02
N LEU A 19 3.30 -10.34 5.06
CA LEU A 19 2.81 -8.97 5.13
C LEU A 19 1.42 -8.85 4.51
N THR A 20 0.73 -7.78 4.89
CA THR A 20 -0.62 -7.46 4.43
C THR A 20 -0.67 -7.32 2.92
N SER A 21 -1.56 -8.08 2.26
CA SER A 21 -1.82 -7.93 0.83
C SER A 21 -2.60 -6.62 0.59
N PRO A 22 -2.39 -5.91 -0.54
CA PRO A 22 -3.13 -4.68 -0.82
C PRO A 22 -4.65 -4.85 -0.73
N ALA A 23 -5.16 -5.98 -1.24
CA ALA A 23 -6.58 -6.32 -1.24
C ALA A 23 -7.17 -6.58 0.15
N ASP A 24 -6.33 -6.90 1.15
CA ASP A 24 -6.79 -7.11 2.53
C ASP A 24 -6.96 -5.77 3.29
N VAL A 25 -6.52 -4.66 2.70
CA VAL A 25 -6.57 -3.33 3.33
C VAL A 25 -7.96 -2.72 3.15
N LYS A 26 -8.56 -2.33 4.29
CA LYS A 26 -9.91 -1.74 4.29
C LYS A 26 -9.97 -0.50 3.39
N GLY A 27 -10.85 -0.55 2.39
CA GLY A 27 -11.07 0.55 1.46
C GLY A 27 -10.40 0.40 0.09
N TYR A 28 -9.58 -0.65 -0.10
CA TYR A 28 -8.94 -0.96 -1.38
C TYR A 28 -9.96 -1.18 -2.52
N ASP A 29 -11.03 -1.93 -2.26
CA ASP A 29 -12.09 -2.19 -3.25
C ASP A 29 -12.84 -0.92 -3.69
N GLY A 30 -12.75 0.16 -2.90
CA GLY A 30 -13.34 1.45 -3.23
C GLY A 30 -12.46 2.35 -4.10
N LEU A 31 -11.23 1.92 -4.40
CA LEU A 31 -10.28 2.66 -5.22
C LEU A 31 -10.52 2.42 -6.71
N SER A 32 -10.17 3.41 -7.54
CA SER A 32 -10.12 3.21 -8.99
C SER A 32 -8.95 2.28 -9.38
N PRO A 33 -8.97 1.67 -10.58
CA PRO A 33 -7.87 0.81 -11.04
C PRO A 33 -6.49 1.50 -10.97
N ASP A 34 -6.40 2.79 -11.32
CA ASP A 34 -5.15 3.54 -11.24
C ASP A 34 -4.67 3.75 -9.79
N GLN A 35 -5.60 3.95 -8.87
CA GLN A 35 -5.32 4.09 -7.44
C GLN A 35 -4.89 2.77 -6.82
N GLN A 36 -5.50 1.65 -7.23
CA GLN A 36 -5.08 0.30 -6.85
C GLN A 36 -3.64 0.03 -7.33
N ILE A 37 -3.33 0.31 -8.59
CA ILE A 37 -1.98 0.16 -9.15
C ILE A 37 -0.96 1.04 -8.39
N LEU A 38 -1.34 2.27 -8.04
CA LEU A 38 -0.49 3.16 -7.24
C LEU A 38 -0.21 2.54 -5.87
N PHE A 39 -1.24 2.07 -5.17
CA PHE A 39 -1.09 1.49 -3.85
C PHE A 39 -0.26 0.21 -3.86
N ASP A 40 -0.50 -0.69 -4.82
CA ASP A 40 0.25 -1.94 -4.96
C ASP A 40 1.76 -1.68 -5.13
N LYS A 41 2.11 -0.71 -5.99
CA LYS A 41 3.51 -0.33 -6.23
C LYS A 41 4.11 0.37 -5.01
N PHE A 42 3.36 1.25 -4.36
CA PHE A 42 3.78 1.84 -3.09
C PHE A 42 4.10 0.76 -2.08
N LEU A 43 3.20 -0.19 -1.85
CA LEU A 43 3.32 -1.17 -0.79
C LEU A 43 4.51 -2.11 -1.03
N ASN A 44 4.72 -2.51 -2.29
CA ASN A 44 5.92 -3.25 -2.69
C ASN A 44 7.21 -2.48 -2.38
N ASN A 45 7.27 -1.19 -2.70
CA ASN A 45 8.46 -0.38 -2.45
C ASN A 45 8.67 -0.11 -0.96
N PHE A 46 7.59 0.23 -0.25
CA PHE A 46 7.58 0.51 1.18
C PHE A 46 8.17 -0.65 1.97
N TYR A 47 7.69 -1.87 1.73
CA TYR A 47 8.20 -3.07 2.40
C TYR A 47 9.63 -3.48 2.01
N GLN A 48 10.17 -2.97 0.91
CA GLN A 48 11.56 -3.21 0.51
C GLN A 48 12.55 -2.25 1.18
N VAL A 49 12.12 -1.02 1.52
CA VAL A 49 13.02 0.01 2.07
C VAL A 49 12.96 0.12 3.59
N TRP A 50 11.93 -0.44 4.22
CA TRP A 50 11.76 -0.42 5.67
C TRP A 50 12.52 -1.54 6.37
N GLU A 51 13.16 -1.23 7.50
CA GLU A 51 13.95 -2.19 8.29
C GLU A 51 13.06 -3.17 9.09
N PHE A 52 11.86 -2.74 9.47
CA PHE A 52 10.87 -3.50 10.25
C PHE A 52 9.44 -3.34 9.69
N PRO A 53 9.17 -3.75 8.44
CA PRO A 53 7.89 -3.55 7.75
C PRO A 53 6.70 -4.23 8.46
N GLU A 54 6.94 -5.28 9.23
CA GLU A 54 5.94 -6.02 9.98
C GLU A 54 5.20 -5.17 11.03
N LYS A 55 5.82 -4.10 11.52
CA LYS A 55 5.21 -3.16 12.47
C LYS A 55 4.33 -2.11 11.79
N HIS A 56 4.55 -1.87 10.50
CA HIS A 56 3.86 -0.86 9.70
C HIS A 56 2.94 -1.53 8.69
N CYS A 57 2.03 -2.36 9.21
CA CYS A 57 1.00 -2.99 8.41
C CYS A 57 -0.13 -1.99 8.11
N PRO A 58 -0.47 -1.73 6.83
CA PRO A 58 -1.58 -0.85 6.47
C PRO A 58 -2.91 -1.50 6.88
N VAL A 59 -3.76 -0.74 7.58
CA VAL A 59 -5.07 -1.22 8.04
C VAL A 59 -6.22 -0.59 7.26
N LYS A 60 -5.99 0.58 6.67
CA LYS A 60 -7.02 1.32 5.94
C LYS A 60 -6.40 2.18 4.85
N ILE A 61 -7.09 2.26 3.71
CA ILE A 61 -6.75 3.14 2.62
C ILE A 61 -7.98 3.92 2.16
N ARG A 62 -7.76 5.18 1.77
CA ARG A 62 -8.78 6.00 1.12
C ARG A 62 -8.17 7.00 0.17
N TYR A 63 -8.89 7.29 -0.91
CA TYR A 63 -8.59 8.44 -1.76
C TYR A 63 -9.03 9.73 -1.09
N VAL A 64 -8.21 10.77 -1.21
CA VAL A 64 -8.50 12.11 -0.71
C VAL A 64 -8.45 13.08 -1.89
N ALA A 65 -9.61 13.62 -2.26
CA ALA A 65 -9.76 14.64 -3.29
C ALA A 65 -9.56 16.05 -2.68
N ASP A 66 -8.31 16.36 -2.31
CA ASP A 66 -7.92 17.72 -1.90
C ASP A 66 -7.32 18.50 -3.10
N LYS A 67 -6.78 19.70 -2.88
CA LYS A 67 -6.09 20.52 -3.92
C LYS A 67 -5.05 19.71 -4.71
N ILE A 68 -4.33 18.83 -4.03
CA ILE A 68 -3.48 17.81 -4.63
C ILE A 68 -4.05 16.47 -4.17
N PRO A 69 -4.65 15.67 -5.05
CA PRO A 69 -5.23 14.40 -4.66
C PRO A 69 -4.18 13.36 -4.29
N TYR A 70 -4.51 12.49 -3.33
CA TYR A 70 -3.59 11.49 -2.81
C TYR A 70 -4.31 10.27 -2.25
N LEU A 71 -3.54 9.20 -2.01
CA LEU A 71 -4.00 8.08 -1.19
C LEU A 71 -3.51 8.29 0.24
N ARG A 72 -4.44 8.30 1.18
CA ARG A 72 -4.12 8.21 2.60
C ARG A 72 -4.14 6.76 3.02
N VAL A 73 -3.06 6.31 3.64
CA VAL A 73 -2.94 4.97 4.22
C VAL A 73 -2.72 5.12 5.72
N ASP A 74 -3.62 4.55 6.51
CA ASP A 74 -3.49 4.45 7.96
C ASP A 74 -2.89 3.08 8.30
N PHE A 75 -1.95 3.05 9.24
CA PHE A 75 -1.19 1.88 9.68
C PHE A 75 -1.63 1.42 11.08
N ALA A 76 -1.26 0.19 11.45
CA ALA A 76 -1.66 -0.44 12.71
C ALA A 76 -1.04 0.21 13.97
N ASP A 77 0.02 0.99 13.80
CA ASP A 77 0.78 1.71 14.83
C ASP A 77 0.28 3.16 15.02
N ASP A 78 -0.92 3.46 14.54
CA ASP A 78 -1.55 4.79 14.54
C ASP A 78 -0.82 5.84 13.67
N GLU A 79 0.19 5.45 12.88
CA GLU A 79 0.79 6.30 11.85
C GLU A 79 -0.08 6.32 10.58
N TRP A 80 0.12 7.34 9.75
CA TRP A 80 -0.50 7.41 8.43
C TRP A 80 0.42 8.11 7.45
N LEU A 81 0.33 7.73 6.18
CA LEU A 81 1.12 8.32 5.10
C LEU A 81 0.24 8.93 4.02
N HIS A 82 0.75 10.03 3.46
CA HIS A 82 0.25 10.72 2.30
C HIS A 82 0.99 10.20 1.05
N ILE A 83 0.35 9.36 0.25
CA ILE A 83 0.97 8.75 -0.94
C ILE A 83 0.62 9.57 -2.18
N LEU A 84 1.64 10.20 -2.76
CA LEU A 84 1.54 10.91 -4.04
C LEU A 84 1.99 10.05 -5.22
N SER A 85 2.96 9.17 -4.99
CA SER A 85 3.49 8.27 -6.02
C SER A 85 4.05 7.00 -5.39
N PRO A 86 4.41 5.98 -6.19
CA PRO A 86 5.02 4.75 -5.66
C PRO A 86 6.35 4.94 -4.94
N THR A 87 6.97 6.13 -5.01
CA THR A 87 8.27 6.45 -4.39
C THR A 87 8.25 7.76 -3.59
N VAL A 88 7.09 8.41 -3.48
CA VAL A 88 6.93 9.71 -2.79
C VAL A 88 5.76 9.62 -1.83
N TRP A 89 6.08 9.59 -0.55
CA TRP A 89 5.15 9.58 0.58
C TRP A 89 5.75 10.31 1.80
N PHE A 90 4.91 10.83 2.68
CA PHE A 90 5.28 11.53 3.91
C PHE A 90 4.15 11.50 4.94
#